data_AF-A0A420VPI3-F1
#
_entry.id   AF-A0A420VPI3-F1
#
_cell.length_a   1.000
_cell.length_b   1.000
_cell.length_c   1.000
_cell.angle_alpha   90.00
_cell.angle_beta   90.00
_cell.angle_gamma   90.00
#
_symmetry.space_group_name_H-M   'P 1'
#
loop_
_entity.id
_entity.type
_entity.pdbx_description
1 polymer ?
#
loop_
_entity_poly.entity_id
_entity_poly.type
_entity_poly.pdbx_seq_one_letter_code
_entity_poly.pdbx_strand_id
1 'polypeptide(L)'
;MKLIFCFLVIFICFNTALAQKKVHFRNKHVRKDIAKIFENYPDVNGFQINFRNDTAESIYILGKIEDNILKGSKYKTYYSLKYAGDLFFLKKKYSLIEKLTKNKELVNSIDRQSSNFILSVEAQSISIKPLFDGSVFCGFRHSSQLKFQKKLNANYKETIVPSGDSILILQAIVNRDGSLGKKMLLHGDEDDKLYSYICDNYQDYNQENKANLNTKGLFLPYRSGGTPFTSIIEIFVRLNPDRTFSVSGSGRERKLRIKDYKEDPNDPLQLF
;
A
#
# COMPACT_ATOMS: atom_id res chain seq x y z
N MET A 1 9.80 48.64 23.74
CA MET A 1 9.84 48.05 22.38
C MET A 1 10.29 46.58 22.30
N LYS A 2 10.96 45.99 23.31
CA LYS A 2 11.40 44.58 23.28
C LYS A 2 10.33 43.54 23.71
N LEU A 3 9.27 43.96 24.41
CA LEU A 3 8.24 43.03 24.92
C LEU A 3 7.20 42.61 23.86
N ILE A 4 6.94 43.45 22.85
CA ILE A 4 5.96 43.18 21.79
C ILE A 4 6.47 42.12 20.81
N PHE A 5 7.79 42.02 20.62
CA PHE A 5 8.41 41.04 19.73
C PHE A 5 8.35 39.60 20.27
N CYS A 6 8.36 39.42 21.60
CA CYS A 6 8.25 38.08 22.21
C CYS A 6 6.82 37.50 22.09
N PHE A 7 5.78 38.34 22.16
CA PHE A 7 4.40 37.87 22.01
C PHE A 7 4.05 37.47 20.56
N LEU A 8 4.67 38.12 19.56
CA LEU A 8 4.46 37.81 18.15
C LEU A 8 5.15 36.50 17.73
N VAL A 9 6.31 36.19 18.31
CA VAL A 9 7.01 34.91 18.05
C VAL A 9 6.29 33.73 18.69
N ILE A 10 5.67 33.91 19.86
CA ILE A 10 4.85 32.88 20.50
C ILE A 10 3.63 32.55 19.62
N PHE A 11 2.93 33.52 19.05
CA PHE A 11 1.77 33.25 18.17
C PHE A 11 2.12 32.59 16.84
N ILE A 12 3.33 32.78 16.31
CA ILE A 12 3.77 32.18 15.04
C ILE A 12 4.23 30.73 15.25
N CYS A 13 4.75 30.38 16.43
CA CYS A 13 5.25 29.03 16.72
C CYS A 13 4.18 28.01 17.15
N PHE A 14 2.94 28.43 17.46
CA PHE A 14 1.88 27.50 17.89
C PHE A 14 1.00 26.92 16.77
N ASN A 15 1.07 27.43 15.52
CA ASN A 15 0.23 26.92 14.43
C ASN A 15 0.79 25.69 13.69
N THR A 16 2.04 25.30 13.96
CA THR A 16 2.67 24.14 13.32
C THR A 16 2.64 22.87 14.16
N ALA A 17 2.14 22.93 15.40
CA ALA A 17 1.98 21.78 16.28
C ALA A 17 0.55 21.22 16.19
N LEU A 18 0.37 20.13 15.41
CA LEU A 18 -0.74 19.17 15.55
C LEU A 18 -2.18 19.75 15.48
N ALA A 19 -2.46 20.73 14.62
CA ALA A 19 -3.82 21.22 14.42
C ALA A 19 -4.72 20.15 13.74
N GLN A 20 -5.42 19.35 14.54
CA GLN A 20 -6.49 18.46 14.09
C GLN A 20 -7.79 19.27 14.00
N LYS A 21 -8.23 19.60 12.78
CA LYS A 21 -9.47 20.37 12.55
C LYS A 21 -10.66 19.43 12.45
N LYS A 22 -11.70 19.63 13.27
CA LYS A 22 -12.97 18.89 13.14
C LYS A 22 -13.61 19.16 11.77
N VAL A 23 -14.17 18.13 11.16
CA VAL A 23 -14.79 18.20 9.83
C VAL A 23 -16.29 18.07 9.96
N HIS A 24 -17.00 19.02 9.34
CA HIS A 24 -18.41 18.89 9.05
C HIS A 24 -18.59 18.84 7.53
N PHE A 25 -18.99 17.68 7.02
CA PHE A 25 -19.29 17.55 5.59
C PHE A 25 -20.48 18.44 5.23
N ARG A 26 -20.30 19.23 4.17
CA ARG A 26 -21.37 20.06 3.58
C ARG A 26 -22.45 19.17 2.93
N ASN A 27 -22.04 18.03 2.36
CA ASN A 27 -22.93 17.08 1.70
C ASN A 27 -23.45 16.01 2.70
N LYS A 28 -24.78 15.97 2.91
CA LYS A 28 -25.43 15.00 3.81
C LYS A 28 -25.31 13.55 3.34
N HIS A 29 -25.15 13.30 2.05
CA HIS A 29 -25.00 11.94 1.49
C HIS A 29 -23.69 11.30 1.94
N VAL A 30 -22.60 12.07 2.00
CA VAL A 30 -21.31 11.59 2.50
C VAL A 30 -21.40 11.07 3.93
N ARG A 31 -22.17 11.76 4.79
CA ARG A 31 -22.42 11.28 6.17
C ARG A 31 -23.21 9.97 6.19
N LYS A 32 -24.20 9.81 5.32
CA LYS A 32 -24.98 8.57 5.20
C LYS A 32 -24.10 7.41 4.73
N ASP A 33 -23.21 7.64 3.77
CA ASP A 33 -22.29 6.61 3.28
C ASP A 33 -21.30 6.17 4.36
N ILE A 34 -20.80 7.12 5.16
CA ILE A 34 -19.95 6.83 6.33
C ILE A 34 -20.72 6.05 7.40
N ALA A 35 -21.98 6.41 7.69
CA ALA A 35 -22.80 5.67 8.64
C ALA A 35 -23.02 4.21 8.17
N LYS A 36 -23.34 4.01 6.88
CA LYS A 36 -23.47 2.67 6.29
C LYS A 36 -22.20 1.83 6.41
N ILE A 37 -21.02 2.44 6.32
CA ILE A 37 -19.73 1.74 6.51
C ILE A 37 -19.66 1.14 7.92
N PHE A 38 -19.98 1.93 8.96
CA PHE A 38 -19.94 1.44 10.35
C PHE A 38 -21.05 0.43 10.65
N GLU A 39 -22.23 0.56 10.02
CA GLU A 39 -23.31 -0.43 10.11
C GLU A 39 -22.93 -1.78 9.48
N ASN A 40 -22.22 -1.77 8.34
CA ASN A 40 -21.87 -2.99 7.60
C ASN A 40 -20.57 -3.65 8.08
N TYR A 41 -19.69 -2.91 8.75
CA TYR A 41 -18.39 -3.41 9.23
C TYR A 41 -18.24 -3.15 10.74
N PRO A 42 -18.92 -3.94 11.60
CA PRO A 42 -18.97 -3.70 13.05
C PRO A 42 -17.62 -3.84 13.76
N ASP A 43 -16.62 -4.43 13.11
CA ASP A 43 -15.26 -4.56 13.64
C ASP A 43 -14.35 -3.37 13.29
N VAL A 44 -14.84 -2.41 12.49
CA VAL A 44 -14.12 -1.20 12.09
C VAL A 44 -14.49 -0.06 13.04
N ASN A 45 -13.51 0.41 13.82
CA ASN A 45 -13.67 1.54 14.75
C ASN A 45 -13.37 2.89 14.07
N GLY A 46 -12.72 2.86 12.91
CA GLY A 46 -12.43 4.05 12.12
C GLY A 46 -11.52 3.76 10.93
N PHE A 47 -11.20 4.81 10.17
CA PHE A 47 -10.23 4.76 9.10
C PHE A 47 -9.55 6.12 8.88
N GLN A 48 -8.35 6.10 8.31
CA GLN A 48 -7.64 7.31 7.85
C GLN A 48 -7.35 7.22 6.37
N ILE A 49 -7.74 8.24 5.61
CA ILE A 49 -7.44 8.35 4.18
C ILE A 49 -6.41 9.45 3.98
N ASN A 50 -5.32 9.13 3.30
CA ASN A 50 -4.29 10.08 2.95
C ASN A 50 -4.58 10.63 1.55
N PHE A 51 -4.80 11.94 1.46
CA PHE A 51 -5.01 12.66 0.21
C PHE A 51 -3.76 13.43 -0.16
N ARG A 52 -3.32 13.27 -1.41
CA ARG A 52 -2.29 14.10 -2.04
C ARG A 52 -2.88 14.69 -3.32
N ASN A 53 -2.80 16.01 -3.46
CA ASN A 53 -3.40 16.75 -4.56
C ASN A 53 -4.86 16.32 -4.79
N ASP A 54 -5.65 16.29 -3.70
CA ASP A 54 -7.06 15.89 -3.68
C ASP A 54 -7.36 14.45 -4.15
N THR A 55 -6.33 13.62 -4.31
CA THR A 55 -6.44 12.22 -4.69
C THR A 55 -6.12 11.32 -3.51
N ALA A 56 -7.00 10.37 -3.21
CA ALA A 56 -6.74 9.37 -2.18
C ALA A 56 -5.60 8.43 -2.62
N GLU A 57 -4.50 8.37 -1.86
CA GLU A 57 -3.33 7.55 -2.20
C GLU A 57 -3.18 6.30 -1.33
N SER A 58 -3.71 6.34 -0.11
CA SER A 58 -3.69 5.22 0.82
C SER A 58 -4.77 5.35 1.89
N ILE A 59 -5.09 4.22 2.52
CA ILE A 59 -6.02 4.16 3.63
C ILE A 59 -5.50 3.24 4.74
N TYR A 60 -5.68 3.66 5.98
CA TYR A 60 -5.52 2.85 7.17
C TYR A 60 -6.89 2.51 7.75
N ILE A 61 -7.13 1.25 8.09
CA ILE A 61 -8.35 0.80 8.75
C ILE A 61 -8.03 0.50 10.21
N LEU A 62 -8.80 1.11 11.11
CA LEU A 62 -8.74 0.89 12.56
C LEU A 62 -9.79 -0.17 12.90
N GLY A 63 -9.36 -1.30 13.46
CA GLY A 63 -10.30 -2.29 14.00
C GLY A 63 -10.42 -2.23 15.52
N LYS A 64 -11.26 -3.08 16.11
CA LYS A 64 -11.43 -3.22 17.58
C LYS A 64 -10.11 -3.35 18.32
N ILE A 65 -9.86 -2.60 19.39
CA ILE A 65 -8.66 -2.81 20.22
C ILE A 65 -8.87 -4.16 20.92
N GLU A 66 -8.30 -5.23 20.38
CA GLU A 66 -8.23 -6.53 21.05
C GLU A 66 -6.80 -6.70 21.54
N ASP A 67 -6.70 -7.17 22.78
CA ASP A 67 -5.51 -7.25 23.61
C ASP A 67 -4.40 -8.10 22.98
N ASN A 68 -3.55 -7.48 22.15
CA ASN A 68 -2.14 -7.83 22.08
C ASN A 68 -1.33 -6.68 21.49
N ILE A 69 -0.78 -5.93 22.44
CA ILE A 69 0.03 -4.74 22.28
C ILE A 69 1.40 -5.15 21.73
N LEU A 70 1.53 -5.23 20.40
CA LEU A 70 2.77 -4.76 19.79
C LEU A 70 2.69 -3.23 19.76
N LYS A 71 3.34 -2.65 20.77
CA LYS A 71 3.39 -1.22 21.11
C LYS A 71 3.39 -0.31 19.87
N GLY A 72 2.34 0.51 19.74
CA GLY A 72 2.46 1.84 19.14
C GLY A 72 1.67 2.16 17.86
N SER A 73 1.03 1.21 17.17
CA SER A 73 0.20 1.56 15.99
C SER A 73 -1.29 1.34 16.23
N LYS A 74 -2.04 2.45 16.38
CA LYS A 74 -3.53 2.47 16.41
C LYS A 74 -4.18 1.90 15.14
N TYR A 75 -3.42 1.61 14.09
CA TYR A 75 -3.92 1.18 12.77
C TYR A 75 -3.70 -0.32 12.58
N LYS A 76 -4.76 -1.05 12.23
CA LYS A 76 -4.70 -2.51 12.07
C LYS A 76 -4.33 -2.96 10.67
N THR A 77 -4.68 -2.19 9.64
CA THR A 77 -4.41 -2.60 8.26
C THR A 77 -4.26 -1.41 7.35
N TYR A 78 -3.17 -1.41 6.58
CA TYR A 78 -2.86 -0.40 5.59
C TYR A 78 -3.08 -0.94 4.18
N TYR A 79 -3.69 -0.10 3.33
CA TYR A 79 -3.86 -0.34 1.91
C TYR A 79 -3.35 0.83 1.09
N SER A 80 -2.51 0.50 0.13
CA SER A 80 -2.20 1.34 -1.02
C SER A 80 -3.37 1.45 -1.98
N LEU A 81 -3.77 2.67 -2.33
CA LEU A 81 -4.73 2.88 -3.42
C LEU A 81 -4.06 2.94 -4.80
N LYS A 82 -2.72 2.86 -4.85
CA LYS A 82 -1.92 2.83 -6.09
C LYS A 82 -1.51 1.41 -6.51
N TYR A 83 -1.61 0.42 -5.61
CA TYR A 83 -1.20 -0.96 -5.85
C TYR A 83 -2.42 -1.85 -6.05
N ALA A 84 -2.44 -2.60 -7.15
CA ALA A 84 -3.60 -3.40 -7.54
C ALA A 84 -3.93 -4.53 -6.54
N GLY A 85 -2.93 -5.12 -5.88
CA GLY A 85 -3.14 -6.16 -4.87
C GLY A 85 -3.87 -5.63 -3.63
N ASP A 86 -3.47 -4.44 -3.15
CA ASP A 86 -4.17 -3.80 -2.03
C ASP A 86 -5.59 -3.37 -2.40
N LEU A 87 -5.79 -2.85 -3.61
CA LEU A 87 -7.15 -2.56 -4.11
C LEU A 87 -8.01 -3.82 -4.20
N PHE A 88 -7.44 -4.94 -4.64
CA PHE A 88 -8.13 -6.23 -4.68
C PHE A 88 -8.60 -6.66 -3.27
N PHE A 89 -7.70 -6.68 -2.30
CA PHE A 89 -8.05 -7.06 -0.93
C PHE A 89 -9.00 -6.06 -0.26
N LEU A 90 -8.80 -4.76 -0.48
CA LEU A 90 -9.68 -3.71 0.04
C LEU A 90 -11.09 -3.87 -0.54
N LYS A 91 -11.23 -4.08 -1.86
CA LYS A 91 -12.53 -4.32 -2.50
C LYS A 91 -13.19 -5.60 -1.98
N LYS A 92 -12.43 -6.68 -1.82
CA LYS A 92 -12.93 -7.98 -1.34
C LYS A 92 -13.43 -7.90 0.10
N LYS A 93 -12.71 -7.20 0.98
CA LYS A 93 -13.01 -7.15 2.43
C LYS A 93 -13.87 -5.96 2.84
N TYR A 94 -13.67 -4.80 2.22
CA TYR A 94 -14.28 -3.53 2.61
C TYR A 94 -14.77 -2.72 1.39
N SER A 95 -15.64 -3.32 0.58
CA SER A 95 -16.13 -2.73 -0.68
C SER A 95 -16.76 -1.33 -0.53
N LEU A 96 -17.44 -1.02 0.58
CA LEU A 96 -18.00 0.32 0.82
C LEU A 96 -16.90 1.35 1.12
N ILE A 97 -15.85 0.95 1.84
CA ILE A 97 -14.69 1.80 2.12
C ILE A 97 -13.92 2.07 0.81
N GLU A 98 -13.72 1.04 -0.01
CA GLU A 98 -13.11 1.19 -1.34
C GLU A 98 -13.87 2.21 -2.20
N LYS A 99 -15.20 2.09 -2.29
CA LYS A 99 -16.06 3.06 -3.00
C LYS A 99 -15.92 4.47 -2.44
N LEU A 100 -15.87 4.61 -1.12
CA LEU A 100 -15.71 5.91 -0.46
C LEU A 100 -14.39 6.60 -0.87
N THR A 101 -13.28 5.86 -0.98
CA THR A 101 -11.98 6.44 -1.39
C THR A 101 -11.98 7.00 -2.82
N LYS A 102 -12.91 6.56 -3.67
CA LYS A 102 -13.10 7.02 -5.05
C LYS A 102 -14.15 8.12 -5.18
N ASN A 103 -14.84 8.46 -4.08
CA ASN A 103 -15.93 9.42 -4.10
C ASN A 103 -15.40 10.87 -4.14
N LYS A 104 -15.52 11.55 -5.29
CA LYS A 104 -15.12 12.96 -5.43
C LYS A 104 -15.90 13.91 -4.51
N GLU A 105 -17.16 13.59 -4.20
CA GLU A 105 -17.98 14.39 -3.28
C GLU A 105 -17.45 14.37 -1.84
N LEU A 106 -16.77 13.29 -1.44
CA LEU A 106 -16.12 13.24 -0.13
C LEU A 106 -15.12 14.38 0.02
N VAL A 107 -14.20 14.49 -0.95
CA VAL A 107 -13.15 15.51 -0.94
C VAL A 107 -13.74 16.90 -1.12
N ASN A 108 -14.67 17.07 -2.06
CA ASN A 108 -15.28 18.37 -2.35
C ASN A 108 -16.11 18.92 -1.18
N SER A 109 -16.60 18.06 -0.28
CA SER A 109 -17.43 18.46 0.86
C SER A 109 -16.65 18.85 2.12
N ILE A 110 -15.31 18.80 2.10
CA ILE A 110 -14.42 19.12 3.22
C ILE A 110 -13.85 20.52 3.08
N ASP A 111 -14.08 21.38 4.07
CA ASP A 111 -13.47 22.70 4.18
C ASP A 111 -12.02 22.64 4.68
N ARG A 112 -11.06 22.84 3.78
CA ARG A 112 -9.61 22.67 4.02
C ARG A 112 -8.78 23.76 3.33
N GLN A 113 -7.58 24.01 3.87
CA GLN A 113 -6.63 24.98 3.32
C GLN A 113 -5.59 24.36 2.36
N SER A 114 -5.41 23.03 2.39
CA SER A 114 -4.42 22.30 1.59
C SER A 114 -5.08 21.12 0.88
N SER A 115 -4.62 20.82 -0.34
CA SER A 115 -4.99 19.61 -1.09
C SER A 115 -4.26 18.35 -0.61
N ASN A 116 -3.28 18.51 0.29
CA ASN A 116 -2.54 17.44 0.94
C ASN A 116 -2.94 17.36 2.42
N PHE A 117 -3.67 16.31 2.78
CA PHE A 117 -4.22 16.15 4.12
C PHE A 117 -4.54 14.69 4.43
N ILE A 118 -4.68 14.38 5.72
CA ILE A 118 -5.17 13.10 6.21
C ILE A 118 -6.56 13.33 6.76
N LEU A 119 -7.56 12.64 6.20
CA LEU A 119 -8.91 12.57 6.76
C LEU A 119 -8.98 11.41 7.74
N SER A 120 -9.29 11.69 9.01
CA SER A 120 -9.55 10.67 10.03
C SER A 120 -11.04 10.61 10.31
N VAL A 121 -11.61 9.41 10.16
CA VAL A 121 -13.03 9.11 10.40
C VAL A 121 -13.11 8.04 11.49
N GLU A 122 -13.77 8.38 12.60
CA GLU A 122 -14.12 7.49 13.69
C GLU A 122 -15.63 7.62 13.94
N ALA A 123 -16.24 6.65 14.63
CA ALA A 123 -17.69 6.60 14.82
C ALA A 123 -18.30 7.90 15.38
N GLN A 124 -17.55 8.61 16.23
CA GLN A 124 -18.00 9.84 16.90
C GLN A 124 -17.21 11.09 16.50
N SER A 125 -16.15 10.95 15.70
CA SER A 125 -15.25 12.06 15.40
C SER A 125 -14.75 12.01 13.97
N ILE A 126 -14.77 13.16 13.30
CA ILE A 126 -14.22 13.29 11.95
C ILE A 126 -13.34 14.53 11.93
N SER A 127 -12.14 14.38 11.39
CA SER A 127 -11.14 15.43 11.44
C SER A 127 -10.15 15.37 10.28
N ILE A 128 -9.50 16.49 9.99
CA ILE A 128 -8.35 16.55 9.10
C ILE A 128 -7.09 16.97 9.85
N LYS A 129 -5.95 16.49 9.38
CA LYS A 129 -4.60 16.94 9.79
C LYS A 129 -3.70 17.06 8.56
N PRO A 130 -2.61 17.85 8.60
CA PRO A 130 -1.65 17.92 7.50
C PRO A 130 -1.08 16.54 7.15
N LEU A 131 -0.85 16.30 5.86
CA LEU A 131 -0.11 15.13 5.39
C LEU A 131 1.39 15.42 5.52
N PHE A 132 2.08 14.59 6.30
CA PHE A 132 3.55 14.58 6.33
C PHE A 132 4.06 13.51 5.37
N ASP A 133 5.10 13.83 4.61
CA ASP A 133 5.72 12.89 3.69
C ASP A 133 6.39 11.77 4.48
N GLY A 134 5.90 10.54 4.27
CA GLY A 134 6.63 9.31 4.57
C GLY A 134 7.10 8.73 3.25
N SER A 135 8.40 8.49 3.10
CA SER A 135 8.96 7.92 1.88
C SER A 135 9.97 6.84 2.20
N VAL A 136 9.56 5.57 2.13
CA VAL A 136 10.49 4.51 1.79
C VAL A 136 9.77 3.32 1.15
N PHE A 137 10.24 2.86 -0.01
CA PHE A 137 9.60 1.76 -0.72
C PHE A 137 10.60 0.83 -1.41
N CYS A 138 10.48 -0.47 -1.13
CA CYS A 138 10.86 -1.51 -2.08
C CYS A 138 9.76 -1.61 -3.16
N GLY A 139 10.12 -1.99 -4.38
CA GLY A 139 9.15 -2.11 -5.46
C GLY A 139 9.76 -2.65 -6.75
N PHE A 140 9.01 -2.58 -7.83
CA PHE A 140 9.53 -2.90 -9.14
C PHE A 140 10.44 -1.78 -9.66
N ARG A 141 11.51 -2.15 -10.37
CA ARG A 141 12.13 -1.22 -11.33
C ARG A 141 11.12 -1.01 -12.46
N HIS A 142 10.66 0.21 -12.70
CA HIS A 142 9.60 0.47 -13.69
C HIS A 142 9.93 -0.12 -15.07
N SER A 143 11.16 0.07 -15.56
CA SER A 143 11.60 -0.49 -16.83
C SER A 143 11.65 -2.03 -16.84
N SER A 144 12.10 -2.66 -15.74
CA SER A 144 12.11 -4.12 -15.59
C SER A 144 10.70 -4.70 -15.51
N GLN A 145 9.77 -4.02 -14.84
CA GLN A 145 8.36 -4.42 -14.77
C GLN A 145 7.74 -4.51 -16.16
N LEU A 146 7.93 -3.47 -16.97
CA LEU A 146 7.41 -3.43 -18.34
C LEU A 146 8.03 -4.53 -19.21
N LYS A 147 9.33 -4.80 -19.07
CA LYS A 147 10.00 -5.90 -19.78
C LYS A 147 9.45 -7.27 -19.34
N PHE A 148 9.28 -7.47 -18.04
CA PHE A 148 8.72 -8.70 -17.51
C PHE A 148 7.29 -8.93 -17.98
N GLN A 149 6.44 -7.90 -17.93
CA GLN A 149 5.07 -7.97 -18.46
C GLN A 149 5.05 -8.29 -19.96
N LYS A 150 5.95 -7.69 -20.75
CA LYS A 150 6.10 -8.05 -22.17
C LYS A 150 6.52 -9.49 -22.37
N LYS A 151 7.43 -10.02 -21.55
CA LYS A 151 7.86 -11.43 -21.59
C LYS A 151 6.70 -12.37 -21.28
N LEU A 152 5.91 -12.08 -20.24
CA LEU A 152 4.70 -12.84 -19.93
C LEU A 152 3.74 -12.85 -21.13
N ASN A 153 3.46 -11.68 -21.73
CA ASN A 153 2.56 -11.62 -22.88
C ASN A 153 3.12 -12.39 -24.10
N ALA A 154 4.42 -12.31 -24.37
CA ALA A 154 5.05 -12.98 -25.51
C ALA A 154 5.09 -14.50 -25.36
N ASN A 155 5.27 -14.99 -24.13
CA ASN A 155 5.39 -16.42 -23.83
C ASN A 155 4.03 -17.10 -23.59
N TYR A 156 2.93 -16.35 -23.62
CA TYR A 156 1.60 -16.88 -23.33
C TYR A 156 1.07 -17.68 -24.53
N LYS A 157 0.88 -18.99 -24.35
CA LYS A 157 0.45 -19.93 -25.41
C LYS A 157 -1.04 -20.32 -25.32
N GLU A 158 -1.86 -19.53 -24.63
CA GLU A 158 -3.30 -19.78 -24.44
C GLU A 158 -3.68 -21.11 -23.74
N THR A 159 -2.71 -21.82 -23.17
CA THR A 159 -2.91 -23.09 -22.47
C THR A 159 -3.44 -22.95 -21.04
N ILE A 160 -3.49 -21.71 -20.54
CA ILE A 160 -4.05 -21.35 -19.24
C ILE A 160 -5.44 -20.79 -19.52
N VAL A 161 -6.47 -21.60 -19.29
CA VAL A 161 -7.85 -21.13 -19.47
C VAL A 161 -8.23 -20.36 -18.21
N PRO A 162 -8.50 -19.05 -18.28
CA PRO A 162 -8.95 -18.31 -17.12
C PRO A 162 -10.30 -18.89 -16.68
N SER A 163 -10.36 -19.42 -15.46
CA SER A 163 -11.61 -19.79 -14.80
C SER A 163 -12.47 -18.56 -14.42
N GLY A 164 -11.95 -17.35 -14.70
CA GLY A 164 -12.53 -16.03 -14.41
C GLY A 164 -11.43 -14.96 -14.40
N ASP A 165 -11.58 -13.91 -13.58
CA ASP A 165 -10.48 -12.99 -13.26
C ASP A 165 -9.36 -13.74 -12.51
N SER A 166 -8.43 -14.36 -13.23
CA SER A 166 -7.32 -15.11 -12.64
C SER A 166 -6.28 -14.15 -12.08
N ILE A 167 -6.29 -14.02 -10.75
CA ILE A 167 -5.43 -13.12 -9.99
C ILE A 167 -4.52 -13.96 -9.09
N LEU A 168 -3.23 -13.68 -9.16
CA LEU A 168 -2.21 -14.21 -8.28
C LEU A 168 -1.63 -13.08 -7.44
N ILE A 169 -1.60 -13.25 -6.12
CA ILE A 169 -0.91 -12.33 -5.22
C ILE A 169 0.10 -13.12 -4.41
N LEU A 170 1.37 -12.81 -4.65
CA LEU A 170 2.51 -13.43 -4.01
C LEU A 170 3.14 -12.43 -3.04
N GLN A 171 3.73 -12.95 -1.98
CA GLN A 171 4.69 -12.22 -1.18
C GLN A 171 6.05 -12.87 -1.32
N ALA A 172 7.12 -12.08 -1.30
CA ALA A 172 8.47 -12.58 -1.45
C ALA A 172 9.50 -11.71 -0.71
N ILE A 173 10.61 -12.33 -0.31
CA ILE A 173 11.79 -11.63 0.22
C ILE A 173 12.62 -11.14 -0.97
N VAL A 174 12.92 -9.85 -1.01
CA VAL A 174 13.88 -9.23 -1.94
C VAL A 174 15.20 -9.07 -1.19
N ASN A 175 16.23 -9.77 -1.65
CA ASN A 175 17.58 -9.66 -1.10
C ASN A 175 18.24 -8.33 -1.47
N ARG A 176 19.35 -7.98 -0.80
CA ARG A 176 20.11 -6.75 -1.05
C ARG A 176 20.57 -6.60 -2.52
N ASP A 177 20.73 -7.71 -3.23
CA ASP A 177 21.12 -7.74 -4.64
C ASP A 177 19.94 -7.69 -5.62
N GLY A 178 18.70 -7.61 -5.12
CA GLY A 178 17.47 -7.55 -5.89
C GLY A 178 16.90 -8.92 -6.32
N SER A 179 17.53 -10.03 -5.93
CA SER A 179 16.99 -11.38 -6.14
C SER A 179 15.83 -11.68 -5.21
N LEU A 180 14.94 -12.60 -5.61
CA LEU A 180 13.90 -13.12 -4.72
C LEU A 180 14.40 -14.34 -3.94
N GLY A 181 14.25 -14.28 -2.62
CA GLY A 181 14.37 -15.41 -1.70
C GLY A 181 13.03 -16.13 -1.53
N LYS A 182 12.69 -16.43 -0.27
CA LYS A 182 11.45 -17.15 0.09
C LYS A 182 10.20 -16.45 -0.46
N LYS A 183 9.25 -17.27 -0.94
CA LYS A 183 7.96 -16.86 -1.51
C LYS A 183 6.81 -17.48 -0.71
N MET A 184 5.64 -16.85 -0.73
CA MET A 184 4.39 -17.34 -0.13
C MET A 184 3.22 -16.82 -0.95
N LEU A 185 2.22 -17.65 -1.17
CA LEU A 185 1.00 -17.25 -1.83
C LEU A 185 0.05 -16.55 -0.84
N LEU A 186 -0.43 -15.35 -1.19
CA LEU A 186 -1.48 -14.61 -0.46
C LEU A 186 -2.86 -14.81 -1.08
N HIS A 187 -2.92 -14.98 -2.40
CA HIS A 187 -4.15 -15.25 -3.13
C HIS A 187 -3.87 -15.98 -4.44
N GLY A 188 -4.72 -16.95 -4.77
CA GLY A 188 -4.59 -17.85 -5.91
C GLY A 188 -4.49 -19.29 -5.43
N ASP A 189 -4.00 -20.17 -6.29
CA ASP A 189 -3.72 -21.58 -6.00
C ASP A 189 -2.30 -21.92 -6.48
N GLU A 190 -1.52 -22.61 -5.65
CA GLU A 190 -0.14 -23.01 -5.96
C GLU A 190 -0.10 -24.15 -6.99
N ASP A 191 -1.17 -24.96 -7.04
CA ASP A 191 -1.33 -26.05 -8.00
C ASP A 191 -1.87 -25.56 -9.37
N ASP A 192 -2.15 -24.26 -9.50
CA ASP A 192 -2.60 -23.65 -10.75
C ASP A 192 -1.46 -23.52 -11.76
N LYS A 193 -1.75 -23.81 -13.03
CA LYS A 193 -0.88 -23.55 -14.18
C LYS A 193 -0.44 -22.09 -14.24
N LEU A 194 -1.28 -21.17 -13.76
CA LEU A 194 -0.92 -19.75 -13.68
C LEU A 194 0.24 -19.50 -12.70
N TYR A 195 0.22 -20.12 -11.52
CA TYR A 195 1.29 -19.94 -10.53
C TYR A 195 2.64 -20.42 -11.06
N SER A 196 2.67 -21.65 -11.60
CA SER A 196 3.85 -22.26 -12.20
C SER A 196 4.35 -21.43 -13.38
N TYR A 197 3.46 -21.02 -14.29
CA TYR A 197 3.80 -20.14 -15.42
C TYR A 197 4.47 -18.82 -15.00
N ILE A 198 3.96 -18.14 -13.97
CA ILE A 198 4.56 -16.90 -13.47
C ILE A 198 5.93 -17.16 -12.84
N CYS A 199 6.09 -18.25 -12.11
CA CYS A 199 7.38 -18.62 -11.49
C CYS A 199 8.45 -18.92 -12.55
N ASP A 200 8.11 -19.70 -13.58
CA ASP A 200 9.04 -20.09 -14.63
C ASP A 200 9.50 -18.88 -15.44
N ASN A 201 8.57 -18.02 -15.86
CA ASN A 201 8.92 -16.80 -16.59
C ASN A 201 9.76 -15.82 -15.77
N TYR A 202 9.56 -15.78 -14.45
CA TYR A 202 10.38 -14.99 -13.56
C TYR A 202 11.81 -15.54 -13.46
N GLN A 203 11.96 -16.86 -13.36
CA GLN A 203 13.25 -17.52 -13.35
C GLN A 203 14.02 -17.27 -14.64
N ASP A 204 13.37 -17.41 -15.79
CA ASP A 204 13.95 -17.11 -17.11
C ASP A 204 14.39 -15.65 -17.21
N TYR A 205 13.51 -14.71 -16.82
CA TYR A 205 13.83 -13.28 -16.82
C TYR A 205 15.08 -12.98 -15.99
N ASN A 206 15.19 -13.58 -14.81
CA ASN A 206 16.35 -13.40 -13.95
C ASN A 206 17.64 -13.95 -14.57
N GLN A 207 17.58 -15.12 -15.21
CA GLN A 207 18.76 -15.72 -15.86
C GLN A 207 19.25 -14.83 -17.00
N GLU A 208 18.35 -14.35 -17.86
CA GLU A 208 18.67 -13.44 -18.98
C GLU A 208 19.29 -12.11 -18.52
N ASN A 209 18.93 -11.64 -17.32
CA ASN A 209 19.36 -10.34 -16.80
C ASN A 209 20.44 -10.44 -15.71
N LYS A 210 21.06 -11.62 -15.51
CA LYS A 210 22.05 -11.89 -14.45
C LYS A 210 23.35 -11.09 -14.59
N ALA A 211 23.77 -10.78 -15.82
CA ALA A 211 25.07 -10.17 -16.13
C ALA A 211 25.10 -8.64 -16.10
N ASN A 212 23.95 -7.96 -16.10
CA ASN A 212 23.90 -6.50 -16.21
C ASN A 212 23.73 -5.86 -14.83
N LEU A 213 24.83 -5.36 -14.26
CA LEU A 213 24.87 -4.70 -12.94
C LEU A 213 23.93 -3.49 -12.83
N ASN A 214 23.69 -2.77 -13.93
CA ASN A 214 22.81 -1.61 -13.98
C ASN A 214 21.32 -1.97 -14.14
N THR A 215 21.00 -3.18 -14.59
CA THR A 215 19.64 -3.70 -14.72
C THR A 215 19.39 -4.96 -13.88
N LYS A 216 20.21 -5.20 -12.87
CA LYS A 216 20.15 -6.41 -12.06
C LYS A 216 18.80 -6.47 -11.34
N GLY A 217 18.01 -7.49 -11.69
CA GLY A 217 16.77 -7.85 -11.04
C GLY A 217 15.53 -7.09 -11.49
N LEU A 218 14.39 -7.76 -11.34
CA LEU A 218 13.05 -7.19 -11.50
C LEU A 218 12.73 -6.15 -10.40
N PHE A 219 13.36 -6.31 -9.24
CA PHE A 219 13.03 -5.58 -8.02
C PHE A 219 14.11 -4.55 -7.64
N LEU A 220 13.66 -3.45 -7.05
CA LEU A 220 14.48 -2.51 -6.31
C LEU A 220 14.45 -2.93 -4.83
N PRO A 221 15.59 -3.35 -4.25
CA PRO A 221 15.65 -3.52 -2.80
C PRO A 221 15.43 -2.18 -2.12
N TYR A 222 14.90 -2.23 -0.90
CA TYR A 222 14.83 -1.07 -0.03
C TYR A 222 16.23 -0.48 0.18
N ARG A 223 16.35 0.86 0.25
CA ARG A 223 17.62 1.54 0.53
C ARG A 223 17.48 2.51 1.71
N SER A 224 18.41 2.46 2.65
CA SER A 224 18.58 3.47 3.70
C SER A 224 20.01 4.00 3.66
N GLY A 225 20.17 5.33 3.57
CA GLY A 225 21.49 5.97 3.41
C GLY A 225 22.28 5.48 2.19
N GLY A 226 21.58 5.10 1.10
CA GLY A 226 22.19 4.53 -0.11
C GLY A 226 22.53 3.03 -0.03
N THR A 227 22.51 2.44 1.17
CA THR A 227 22.79 1.02 1.39
C THR A 227 21.54 0.18 1.11
N PRO A 228 21.61 -0.90 0.31
CA PRO A 228 20.49 -1.79 0.08
C PRO A 228 20.25 -2.71 1.29
N PHE A 229 18.98 -2.91 1.63
CA PHE A 229 18.54 -3.83 2.68
C PHE A 229 17.63 -4.90 2.08
N THR A 230 17.57 -6.03 2.77
CA THR A 230 16.56 -7.04 2.50
C THR A 230 15.18 -6.45 2.82
N SER A 231 14.17 -6.78 2.01
CA SER A 231 12.82 -6.21 2.15
C SER A 231 11.77 -7.19 1.67
N ILE A 232 10.54 -7.11 2.19
CA ILE A 232 9.42 -7.90 1.66
C ILE A 232 8.72 -7.11 0.55
N ILE A 233 8.37 -7.80 -0.53
CA ILE A 233 7.52 -7.28 -1.60
C ILE A 233 6.27 -8.13 -1.76
N GLU A 234 5.14 -7.47 -2.04
CA GLU A 234 3.95 -8.11 -2.58
C GLU A 234 3.88 -7.89 -4.09
N ILE A 235 3.66 -8.97 -4.82
CA ILE A 235 3.62 -9.03 -6.28
C ILE A 235 2.19 -9.42 -6.66
N PHE A 236 1.53 -8.54 -7.41
CA PHE A 236 0.22 -8.78 -7.98
C PHE A 236 0.40 -9.10 -9.46
N VAL A 237 -0.20 -10.20 -9.90
CA VAL A 237 -0.31 -10.57 -11.31
C VAL A 237 -1.78 -10.87 -11.62
N ARG A 238 -2.27 -10.34 -12.73
CA ARG A 238 -3.60 -10.65 -13.27
C ARG A 238 -3.47 -11.08 -14.72
N LEU A 239 -4.10 -12.19 -15.06
CA LEU A 239 -4.45 -12.50 -16.45
C LEU A 239 -5.80 -11.87 -16.74
N ASN A 240 -5.81 -10.89 -17.63
CA ASN A 240 -7.00 -10.12 -17.99
C ASN A 240 -7.90 -10.89 -18.98
N PRO A 241 -9.18 -10.50 -19.11
CA PRO A 241 -10.08 -11.10 -20.11
C PRO A 241 -9.60 -10.98 -21.56
N ASP A 242 -8.80 -9.95 -21.87
CA ASP A 242 -8.17 -9.74 -23.17
C ASP A 242 -6.91 -10.60 -23.39
N ARG A 243 -6.66 -11.57 -22.50
CA ARG A 243 -5.51 -12.50 -22.52
C ARG A 243 -4.16 -11.83 -22.33
N THR A 244 -4.13 -10.61 -21.80
CA THR A 244 -2.88 -9.93 -21.42
C THR A 244 -2.62 -10.02 -19.93
N PHE A 245 -1.35 -9.96 -19.54
CA PHE A 245 -0.93 -9.86 -18.16
C PHE A 245 -0.82 -8.41 -17.71
N SER A 246 -1.26 -8.16 -16.47
CA SER A 246 -0.96 -6.96 -15.71
C SER A 246 -0.16 -7.34 -14.47
N VAL A 247 0.99 -6.70 -14.27
CA VAL A 247 1.87 -6.96 -13.13
C VAL A 247 2.08 -5.66 -12.36
N SER A 248 2.07 -5.73 -11.03
CA SER A 248 2.50 -4.63 -10.17
C SER A 248 3.07 -5.16 -8.86
N GLY A 249 3.77 -4.32 -8.11
CA GLY A 249 4.22 -4.69 -6.78
C GLY A 249 4.43 -3.53 -5.85
N SER A 250 4.44 -3.86 -4.57
CA SER A 250 4.62 -2.93 -3.48
C SER A 250 5.41 -3.59 -2.37
N GLY A 251 6.56 -3.03 -2.04
CA GLY A 251 7.31 -3.34 -0.83
C GLY A 251 7.11 -2.23 0.20
N ARG A 252 5.84 -1.83 0.40
CA ARG A 252 5.47 -0.83 1.41
C ARG A 252 5.79 -1.37 2.79
N GLU A 253 6.13 -0.46 3.71
CA GLU A 253 6.37 -0.66 5.15
C GLU A 253 5.21 -1.34 5.92
N ARG A 254 4.65 -2.44 5.42
CA ARG A 254 4.00 -3.41 6.31
C ARG A 254 5.10 -3.88 7.23
N LYS A 255 4.90 -3.78 8.54
CA LYS A 255 5.81 -4.23 9.61
C LYS A 255 5.95 -5.78 9.64
N LEU A 256 6.21 -6.33 8.44
CA LEU A 256 6.45 -7.68 7.89
C LEU A 256 5.30 -8.69 7.94
N ARG A 257 5.14 -9.59 6.94
CA ARG A 257 4.43 -10.92 7.03
C ARG A 257 4.59 -11.95 5.87
N ILE A 258 5.80 -12.33 5.42
CA ILE A 258 6.08 -13.79 5.31
C ILE A 258 6.52 -14.16 6.70
N LYS A 259 5.41 -14.36 7.43
CA LYS A 259 5.20 -14.55 8.86
C LYS A 259 6.48 -14.51 9.68
N ASP A 260 6.85 -13.27 9.97
CA ASP A 260 7.76 -12.80 11.01
C ASP A 260 9.19 -13.38 10.94
N TYR A 261 9.70 -13.53 9.70
CA TYR A 261 11.07 -13.88 9.31
C TYR A 261 12.22 -13.56 10.32
N LYS A 262 13.12 -14.53 10.55
CA LYS A 262 14.54 -14.36 10.94
C LYS A 262 15.44 -15.42 10.28
N GLU A 263 16.46 -15.00 9.54
CA GLU A 263 17.71 -15.77 9.31
C GLU A 263 18.88 -14.75 9.20
N ASP A 264 19.88 -14.91 10.09
CA ASP A 264 20.93 -13.97 10.57
C ASP A 264 20.52 -13.01 11.74
N PRO A 265 21.08 -13.14 12.97
CA PRO A 265 20.91 -12.16 14.07
C PRO A 265 21.47 -10.77 13.77
N ASN A 266 22.24 -10.62 12.69
CA ASN A 266 22.76 -9.34 12.20
C ASN A 266 21.96 -8.78 11.00
N ASP A 267 20.86 -9.43 10.56
CA ASP A 267 20.02 -8.86 9.50
C ASP A 267 19.19 -7.69 10.05
N PRO A 268 19.36 -6.45 9.54
CA PRO A 268 18.60 -5.27 9.95
C PRO A 268 17.08 -5.36 9.74
N LEU A 269 16.58 -6.40 9.06
CA LEU A 269 15.15 -6.73 9.03
C LEU A 269 14.56 -7.03 10.42
N GLN A 270 15.38 -7.31 11.45
CA GLN A 270 14.92 -7.56 12.81
C GLN A 270 14.70 -6.28 13.66
N LEU A 271 15.07 -5.11 13.16
CA LEU A 271 15.18 -3.88 13.97
C LEU A 271 13.99 -2.91 13.84
N PHE A 272 12.94 -3.22 13.07
CA PHE A 272 11.80 -2.30 12.84
C PHE A 272 10.42 -2.97 12.84
#